data_AF-A0A1B7MS80-F1
#
_entry.id   AF-A0A1B7MS80-F1
#
_cell.length_a   1.000
_cell.length_b   1.000
_cell.length_c   1.000
_cell.angle_alpha   90.00
_cell.angle_beta   90.00
_cell.angle_gamma   90.00
#
_symmetry.space_group_name_H-M   'P 1'
#
loop_
_entity.id
_entity.type
_entity.pdbx_description
1 polymer ?
#
loop_
_entity_poly.entity_id
_entity_poly.type
_entity_poly.pdbx_seq_one_letter_code
_entity_poly.pdbx_strand_id
1 'polypeptide(L)'
;MDNFWTRNQAHVEKSGIASVAHACITTIKGYNNVYEKRYLESRKKVHRMIDELLACEVSCPVDTTGLFVPVCKGLRELLAPGKVPGKSRAKMMQVLTKRCKLSKEDAMQLLRMIEEKV
;
A
#
# COMPACT_ATOMS: atom_id res chain seq x y z
N MET A 1 -2.04 -6.96 20.46
CA MET A 1 -2.06 -6.24 19.17
C MET A 1 -3.29 -6.66 18.38
N ASP A 2 -3.50 -7.95 18.18
CA ASP A 2 -4.59 -8.48 17.33
C ASP A 2 -6.01 -8.18 17.82
N ASN A 3 -6.21 -8.02 19.14
CA ASN A 3 -7.51 -7.67 19.70
C ASN A 3 -8.08 -6.35 19.15
N PHE A 4 -7.23 -5.43 18.66
CA PHE A 4 -7.72 -4.23 18.00
C PHE A 4 -8.49 -4.59 16.73
N TRP A 5 -7.92 -5.45 15.87
CA TRP A 5 -8.56 -5.84 14.62
C TRP A 5 -9.91 -6.51 14.87
N THR A 6 -9.95 -7.52 15.74
CA THR A 6 -11.18 -8.25 16.08
C THR A 6 -12.30 -7.33 16.54
N ARG A 7 -11.98 -6.23 17.24
CA ARG A 7 -12.96 -5.26 17.73
C ARG A 7 -13.41 -4.25 16.68
N ASN A 8 -12.62 -4.03 15.63
CA ASN A 8 -12.82 -2.92 14.70
C ASN A 8 -13.07 -3.37 13.25
N GLN A 9 -12.93 -4.66 12.93
CA GLN A 9 -13.13 -5.18 11.59
C GLN A 9 -14.48 -4.74 11.00
N ALA A 10 -15.57 -4.88 11.76
CA ALA A 10 -16.90 -4.48 11.31
C ALA A 10 -17.01 -2.97 11.00
N HIS A 11 -16.25 -2.12 11.69
CA HIS A 11 -16.22 -0.68 11.41
C HIS A 11 -15.41 -0.36 10.15
N VAL A 12 -14.31 -1.07 9.94
CA VAL A 12 -13.47 -0.96 8.74
C VAL A 12 -14.26 -1.38 7.50
N GLU A 13 -14.96 -2.51 7.57
CA GLU A 13 -15.82 -3.01 6.48
C GLU A 13 -16.97 -2.05 6.18
N LYS A 14 -17.64 -1.51 7.21
CA LYS A 14 -18.69 -0.47 7.05
C LYS A 14 -18.18 0.81 6.38
N SER A 15 -16.87 1.08 6.46
CA SER A 15 -16.24 2.21 5.80
C SER A 15 -15.92 1.94 4.32
N GLY A 16 -16.36 0.79 3.78
CA GLY A 16 -16.11 0.37 2.40
C GLY A 16 -14.74 -0.26 2.17
N ILE A 17 -13.99 -0.56 3.24
CA ILE A 17 -12.66 -1.18 3.14
C ILE A 17 -12.83 -2.69 3.23
N ALA A 18 -12.76 -3.36 2.09
CA ALA A 18 -12.74 -4.83 2.00
C ALA A 18 -11.31 -5.34 2.24
N SER A 19 -11.01 -5.75 3.47
CA SER A 19 -9.67 -6.23 3.84
C SER A 19 -9.50 -7.71 3.51
N VAL A 20 -8.57 -8.04 2.61
CA VAL A 20 -8.24 -9.45 2.29
C VAL A 20 -7.41 -10.11 3.40
N ALA A 21 -6.60 -9.32 4.11
CA ALA A 21 -5.87 -9.75 5.30
C ALA A 21 -5.57 -8.56 6.22
N HIS A 22 -5.06 -8.82 7.43
CA HIS A 22 -4.65 -7.78 8.37
C HIS A 22 -3.39 -8.17 9.16
N ALA A 23 -2.58 -7.18 9.51
CA ALA A 23 -1.47 -7.35 10.44
C ALA A 23 -1.24 -6.09 11.27
N CYS A 24 -1.12 -6.25 12.59
CA CYS A 24 -0.65 -5.18 13.46
C CYS A 24 0.88 -5.15 13.46
N ILE A 25 1.47 -4.00 13.11
CA ILE A 25 2.91 -3.85 12.93
C ILE A 25 3.51 -3.04 14.07
N THR A 26 4.56 -3.56 14.70
CA THR A 26 5.44 -2.77 15.56
C THR A 26 6.61 -2.30 14.70
N THR A 27 6.72 -1.01 14.44
CA THR A 27 7.68 -0.46 13.47
C THR A 27 9.09 -0.25 14.03
N ILE A 28 9.24 -0.18 15.36
CA ILE A 28 10.52 0.05 16.03
C ILE A 28 10.73 -0.95 17.18
N LYS A 29 11.99 -1.32 17.46
CA LYS A 29 12.34 -2.15 18.62
C LYS A 29 12.30 -1.39 19.95
N GLY A 30 12.14 -0.07 19.93
CA GLY A 30 12.19 0.80 21.11
C GLY A 30 13.62 1.04 21.63
N TYR A 31 13.77 1.99 22.56
CA TYR A 31 15.04 2.22 23.26
C TYR A 31 15.44 0.96 24.03
N ASN A 32 16.71 0.54 23.94
CA ASN A 32 17.20 -0.72 24.55
C ASN A 32 16.35 -1.96 24.21
N ASN A 33 15.78 -2.04 23.00
CA ASN A 33 15.05 -3.21 22.51
C ASN A 33 13.82 -3.62 23.33
N VAL A 34 13.23 -2.70 24.11
CA VAL A 34 12.05 -2.97 24.96
C VAL A 34 10.83 -3.55 24.20
N TYR A 35 10.74 -3.32 22.89
CA TYR A 35 9.69 -3.84 22.02
C TYR A 35 10.19 -4.87 21.00
N GLU A 36 11.44 -5.36 21.12
CA GLU A 36 12.03 -6.29 20.15
C GLU A 36 11.19 -7.56 19.97
N LYS A 37 10.64 -8.11 21.06
CA LYS A 37 9.74 -9.26 20.97
C LYS A 37 8.52 -8.97 20.08
N ARG A 38 7.84 -7.84 20.31
CA ARG A 38 6.66 -7.42 19.52
C ARG A 38 7.02 -7.10 18.08
N TYR A 39 8.19 -6.48 17.86
CA TYR A 39 8.75 -6.23 16.55
C TYR A 39 8.93 -7.55 15.78
N LEU A 40 9.64 -8.52 16.35
CA LEU A 40 9.90 -9.82 15.73
C LEU A 40 8.61 -10.62 15.50
N GLU A 41 7.67 -10.62 16.45
CA GLU A 41 6.36 -11.23 16.31
C GLU A 41 5.57 -10.62 15.14
N SER A 42 5.52 -9.29 15.08
CA SER A 42 4.82 -8.59 13.99
C SER A 42 5.46 -8.86 12.62
N ARG A 43 6.80 -8.91 12.55
CA ARG A 43 7.52 -9.25 11.33
C ARG A 43 7.18 -10.67 10.85
N LYS A 44 7.22 -11.66 11.75
CA LYS A 44 6.84 -13.05 11.42
C LYS A 44 5.38 -13.12 10.94
N LYS A 45 4.49 -12.35 11.55
CA LYS A 45 3.07 -12.32 11.16
C LYS A 45 2.87 -11.73 9.76
N VAL A 46 3.55 -10.64 9.43
CA VAL A 46 3.52 -10.04 8.09
C VAL A 46 4.06 -11.02 7.04
N HIS A 47 5.18 -11.68 7.32
CA HIS A 47 5.74 -12.67 6.38
C HIS A 47 4.75 -13.80 6.11
N ARG A 48 4.19 -14.43 7.16
CA ARG A 48 3.17 -15.49 6.97
C ARG A 48 1.94 -15.01 6.21
N MET A 49 1.45 -13.82 6.52
CA MET A 49 0.31 -13.23 5.81
C MET A 49 0.62 -13.05 4.31
N ILE A 50 1.82 -12.57 3.97
CA ILE A 50 2.24 -12.44 2.57
C ILE A 50 2.33 -13.83 1.91
N ASP A 51 2.93 -14.80 2.57
CA ASP A 51 3.07 -16.17 2.05
C ASP A 51 1.69 -16.80 1.79
N GLU A 52 0.74 -16.65 2.72
CA GLU A 52 -0.64 -17.13 2.60
C GLU A 52 -1.38 -16.43 1.43
N LEU A 53 -1.25 -15.11 1.31
CA LEU A 53 -1.87 -14.36 0.20
C LEU A 53 -1.30 -14.77 -1.17
N LEU A 54 0.02 -14.98 -1.25
CA LEU A 54 0.68 -15.44 -2.48
C LEU A 54 0.32 -16.88 -2.82
N ALA A 55 0.17 -17.75 -1.81
CA ALA A 55 -0.20 -19.15 -1.99
C ALA A 55 -1.65 -19.34 -2.45
N CYS A 56 -2.55 -18.43 -2.07
CA CYS A 56 -3.96 -18.50 -2.50
C CYS A 56 -4.21 -18.03 -3.94
N GLU A 57 -3.16 -17.74 -4.74
CA GLU A 57 -3.26 -17.11 -6.07
C GLU A 57 -4.21 -15.91 -6.11
N VAL A 58 -4.41 -15.26 -4.95
CA VAL A 58 -5.08 -13.98 -4.91
C VAL A 58 -4.08 -13.03 -5.52
N SER A 59 -4.16 -12.87 -6.85
CA SER A 59 -3.67 -11.71 -7.55
C SER A 59 -4.30 -10.55 -6.80
N CYS A 60 -3.61 -9.99 -5.80
CA CYS A 60 -3.97 -8.72 -5.22
C CYS A 60 -3.81 -7.74 -6.37
N PRO A 61 -4.90 -7.42 -7.10
CA PRO A 61 -4.75 -6.52 -8.22
C PRO A 61 -4.26 -5.23 -7.56
N VAL A 62 -3.20 -4.65 -8.12
CA VAL A 62 -2.77 -3.34 -7.64
C VAL A 62 -4.00 -2.47 -7.74
N ASP A 63 -4.48 -2.00 -6.59
CA ASP A 63 -5.68 -1.20 -6.50
C ASP A 63 -5.42 0.11 -7.26
N THR A 64 -5.77 0.13 -8.54
CA THR A 64 -5.54 1.26 -9.43
C THR A 64 -6.60 2.33 -9.25
N THR A 65 -7.70 2.04 -8.57
CA THR A 65 -8.87 2.92 -8.46
C THR A 65 -9.19 3.36 -7.02
N GLY A 66 -8.73 2.64 -6.01
CA GLY A 66 -8.98 2.92 -4.59
C GLY A 66 -7.81 3.63 -3.90
N LEU A 67 -7.40 3.13 -2.73
CA LEU A 67 -6.65 3.88 -1.71
C LEU A 67 -5.21 4.21 -2.12
N PHE A 68 -4.65 3.48 -3.07
CA PHE A 68 -3.32 3.72 -3.61
C PHE A 68 -3.21 5.07 -4.31
N VAL A 69 -4.25 5.50 -5.03
CA VAL A 69 -4.24 6.77 -5.77
C VAL A 69 -4.20 7.98 -4.84
N PRO A 70 -5.08 8.12 -3.82
CA PRO A 70 -4.99 9.17 -2.81
C PRO A 70 -3.65 9.20 -2.08
N VAL A 71 -3.09 8.03 -1.73
CA VAL A 71 -1.78 7.95 -1.05
C VAL A 71 -0.66 8.45 -1.97
N CYS A 72 -0.66 8.05 -3.25
CA CYS A 72 0.30 8.57 -4.22
C CYS A 72 0.15 10.08 -4.45
N LYS A 73 -1.09 10.60 -4.47
CA LYS A 73 -1.36 12.05 -4.56
C LYS A 73 -0.81 12.80 -3.35
N GLY A 74 -1.10 12.34 -2.12
CA GLY A 74 -0.60 12.96 -0.90
C GLY A 74 0.92 12.89 -0.76
N LEU A 75 1.54 11.74 -1.06
CA LEU A 75 3.00 11.60 -1.10
C LEU A 75 3.63 12.57 -2.10
N ARG A 76 3.01 12.80 -3.25
CA ARG A 76 3.50 13.75 -4.25
C ARG A 76 3.43 15.19 -3.77
N GLU A 77 2.34 15.57 -3.09
CA GLU A 77 2.18 16.90 -2.50
C GLU A 77 3.23 17.16 -1.41
N LEU A 78 3.50 16.14 -0.57
CA LEU A 78 4.49 16.23 0.49
C LEU A 78 5.94 16.27 -0.02
N LEU A 79 6.26 15.49 -1.07
CA LEU A 79 7.64 15.31 -1.54
C LEU A 79 8.02 16.27 -2.68
N ALA A 80 7.06 16.91 -3.35
CA ALA A 80 7.32 17.81 -4.47
C ALA A 80 6.33 18.99 -4.55
N PRO A 81 6.17 19.79 -3.48
CA PRO A 81 5.31 20.96 -3.52
C PRO A 81 5.79 21.91 -4.64
N GLY A 82 4.92 22.21 -5.61
CA GLY A 82 5.17 23.19 -6.67
C GLY A 82 5.80 22.70 -7.99
N LYS A 83 6.06 21.39 -8.18
CA LYS A 83 6.52 20.87 -9.49
C LYS A 83 5.35 20.48 -10.41
N VAL A 84 5.09 21.34 -11.40
CA VAL A 84 4.11 21.20 -12.49
C VAL A 84 4.38 19.93 -13.34
N PRO A 85 3.34 19.23 -13.83
CA PRO A 85 3.45 17.94 -14.50
C PRO A 85 4.01 18.10 -15.92
N GLY A 86 4.97 17.26 -16.31
CA GLY A 86 5.37 17.23 -17.71
C GLY A 86 6.71 16.57 -17.99
N LYS A 87 7.65 16.56 -17.05
CA LYS A 87 9.01 16.05 -17.34
C LYS A 87 9.19 14.54 -17.20
N SER A 88 8.15 13.75 -16.91
CA SER A 88 8.40 12.33 -16.69
C SER A 88 7.26 11.34 -16.97
N ARG A 89 6.16 11.69 -17.67
CA ARG A 89 5.08 10.72 -17.99
C ARG A 89 5.64 9.40 -18.56
N ALA A 90 6.59 9.51 -19.50
CA ALA A 90 7.30 8.37 -20.06
C ALA A 90 8.16 7.61 -19.03
N LYS A 91 8.89 8.31 -18.17
CA LYS A 91 9.72 7.71 -17.11
C LYS A 91 8.87 7.04 -16.04
N MET A 92 7.73 7.62 -15.69
CA MET A 92 6.76 7.09 -14.74
C MET A 92 6.10 5.83 -15.32
N MET A 93 5.68 5.87 -16.59
CA MET A 93 5.25 4.67 -17.30
C MET A 93 6.32 3.57 -17.31
N GLN A 94 7.58 3.94 -17.54
CA GLN A 94 8.68 2.97 -17.52
C GLN A 94 8.88 2.38 -16.12
N VAL A 95 8.74 3.16 -15.05
CA VAL A 95 8.82 2.66 -13.67
C VAL A 95 7.65 1.73 -13.38
N LEU A 96 6.42 2.13 -13.68
CA LEU A 96 5.20 1.34 -13.41
C LEU A 96 5.24 -0.01 -14.16
N THR A 97 5.66 -0.02 -15.42
CA THR A 97 5.73 -1.25 -16.22
C THR A 97 6.96 -2.10 -15.89
N LYS A 98 8.17 -1.51 -15.84
CA LYS A 98 9.41 -2.30 -15.69
C LYS A 98 9.69 -2.69 -14.26
N ARG A 99 9.45 -1.79 -13.30
CA ARG A 99 9.76 -2.00 -11.87
C ARG A 99 8.56 -2.51 -11.09
N CYS A 100 7.38 -1.92 -11.28
CA CYS A 100 6.16 -2.33 -10.57
C CYS A 100 5.41 -3.48 -11.26
N LYS A 101 5.86 -3.90 -12.45
CA LYS A 101 5.31 -5.05 -13.21
C LYS A 101 3.81 -4.92 -13.53
N LEU A 102 3.30 -3.70 -13.57
CA LEU A 102 1.93 -3.44 -13.99
C LEU A 102 1.77 -3.71 -15.49
N SER A 103 0.57 -4.15 -15.89
CA SER A 103 0.18 -4.15 -17.29
C SER A 103 0.27 -2.73 -17.86
N LYS A 104 0.42 -2.62 -19.18
CA LYS A 104 0.54 -1.30 -19.82
C LYS A 104 -0.75 -0.50 -19.63
N GLU A 105 -1.87 -1.20 -19.63
CA GLU A 105 -3.23 -0.70 -19.45
C GLU A 105 -3.42 -0.16 -18.03
N ASP A 106 -3.11 -0.97 -17.00
CA ASP A 106 -3.25 -0.58 -15.59
C ASP A 106 -2.32 0.58 -15.22
N ALA A 107 -1.08 0.55 -15.71
CA ALA A 107 -0.12 1.62 -15.49
C ALA A 107 -0.58 2.94 -16.16
N MET A 108 -1.25 2.86 -17.31
CA MET A 108 -1.78 4.04 -18.00
C MET A 108 -3.00 4.62 -17.29
N GLN A 109 -3.90 3.77 -16.80
CA GLN A 109 -5.07 4.15 -15.99
C GLN A 109 -4.63 4.86 -14.71
N LEU A 110 -3.71 4.24 -13.96
CA LEU A 110 -3.15 4.78 -12.73
C LEU A 110 -2.48 6.14 -12.97
N LEU A 111 -1.70 6.27 -14.05
CA LEU A 111 -1.02 7.52 -14.39
C LEU A 111 -2.00 8.65 -14.73
N ARG A 112 -3.09 8.36 -15.44
CA ARG A 112 -4.17 9.34 -15.70
C ARG A 112 -4.80 9.81 -14.39
N MET A 113 -5.13 8.88 -13.49
CA MET A 113 -5.73 9.21 -12.20
C MET A 113 -4.81 10.07 -11.30
N ILE A 114 -3.48 9.86 -11.39
CA ILE A 114 -2.48 10.67 -10.68
C ILE A 114 -2.33 12.08 -11.29
N GLU A 115 -2.56 12.23 -12.59
CA GLU A 115 -2.45 13.50 -13.31
C GLU A 115 -3.74 14.33 -13.27
N GLU A 116 -4.90 13.70 -13.10
CA GLU A 116 -6.17 14.38 -12.87
C GLU A 116 -6.12 15.17 -11.54
N LYS A 117 -6.03 16.50 -11.70
CA LYS A 117 -6.24 17.46 -10.63
C LYS A 117 -7.70 17.38 -10.16
N VAL A 118 -7.89 17.37 -8.85
CA VAL A 118 -9.16 17.77 -8.22
C VAL A 118 -9.23 19.29 -8.27
#